data_AF-A0A0Q9C3S2-F1
#
_entry.id   AF-A0A0Q9C3S2-F1
#
_cell.length_a   1.000
_cell.length_b   1.000
_cell.length_c   1.000
_cell.angle_alpha   90.00
_cell.angle_beta   90.00
_cell.angle_gamma   90.00
#
_symmetry.space_group_name_H-M   'P 1'
#
loop_
_entity.id
_entity.type
_entity.pdbx_description
1 polymer ?
#
loop_
_entity_poly.entity_id
_entity_poly.type
_entity_poly.pdbx_seq_one_letter_code
_entity_poly.pdbx_strand_id
1 'polypeptide(L)'
;MLVLVAVAALVVHVAIRPDRERRANIRAVTTAFDGCDLGLVGASIDRDDGFVDFGEVGAVVGPSWGDVACLADALEMPREYLTELQAPGDGLDQEEYRWDAYMALRMRTGSETHVSVYHDWWAKPYER
;
A
#
# COMPACT_ATOMS: atom_id res chain seq x y z
N MET A 1 -37.91 22.67 5.98
CA MET A 1 -37.67 21.26 5.58
C MET A 1 -36.46 21.06 4.65
N LEU A 2 -36.01 22.07 3.88
CA LEU A 2 -34.80 21.95 3.04
C LEU A 2 -33.47 21.96 3.82
N VAL A 3 -33.40 22.73 4.92
CA VAL A 3 -32.18 22.87 5.73
C VAL A 3 -31.76 21.56 6.41
N LEU A 4 -32.72 20.78 6.92
CA LEU A 4 -32.45 19.48 7.54
C LEU A 4 -31.94 18.42 6.55
N VAL A 5 -32.46 18.43 5.31
CA VAL A 5 -31.99 17.54 4.24
C VAL A 5 -30.57 17.91 3.80
N ALA A 6 -30.27 19.21 3.69
CA ALA A 6 -28.92 19.68 3.37
C ALA A 6 -27.89 19.30 4.45
N VAL A 7 -28.24 19.41 5.73
CA VAL A 7 -27.36 19.03 6.85
C VAL A 7 -27.16 17.51 6.90
N ALA A 8 -28.21 16.70 6.71
CA ALA A 8 -28.09 15.25 6.67
C ALA A 8 -27.27 14.76 5.46
N ALA A 9 -27.48 15.36 4.28
CA ALA A 9 -26.68 15.07 3.08
C ALA A 9 -25.21 15.42 3.31
N LEU A 10 -24.91 16.54 3.98
CA LEU A 10 -23.54 16.94 4.32
C LEU A 10 -22.88 15.94 5.29
N VAL A 11 -23.58 15.51 6.34
CA VAL A 11 -23.06 14.51 7.30
C VAL A 11 -22.82 13.15 6.64
N VAL A 12 -23.75 12.70 5.79
CA VAL A 12 -23.59 11.47 5.00
C VAL A 12 -22.40 11.60 4.05
N HIS A 13 -22.22 12.75 3.38
CA HIS A 13 -21.12 12.95 2.45
C HIS A 13 -19.76 13.02 3.17
N VAL A 14 -19.69 13.67 4.34
CA VAL A 14 -18.44 13.86 5.09
C VAL A 14 -18.02 12.61 5.87
N ALA A 15 -18.95 11.81 6.38
CA ALA A 15 -18.60 10.64 7.20
C ALA A 15 -18.54 9.32 6.40
N ILE A 16 -19.43 9.11 5.42
CA ILE A 16 -19.55 7.81 4.74
C ILE A 16 -18.61 7.71 3.52
N ARG A 17 -18.32 8.84 2.86
CA ARG A 17 -17.44 8.84 1.68
C ARG A 17 -15.99 8.45 2.02
N PRO A 18 -15.35 8.99 3.07
CA PRO A 18 -14.00 8.56 3.45
C PRO A 18 -13.93 7.08 3.81
N ASP A 19 -14.97 6.56 4.49
CA ASP A 19 -15.06 5.14 4.85
C ASP A 19 -15.28 4.22 3.64
N ARG A 20 -15.98 4.68 2.60
CA ARG A 20 -16.12 3.93 1.34
C ARG A 20 -14.85 3.95 0.50
N GLU A 21 -14.21 5.10 0.36
CA GLU A 21 -12.96 5.25 -0.39
C GLU A 21 -11.85 4.43 0.28
N ARG A 22 -11.71 4.54 1.60
CA ARG A 22 -10.79 3.70 2.38
C ARG A 22 -11.01 2.20 2.15
N ARG A 23 -12.25 1.72 2.29
CA ARG A 23 -12.56 0.30 2.03
C ARG A 23 -12.29 -0.11 0.57
N ALA A 24 -12.41 0.81 -0.38
CA ALA A 24 -12.06 0.52 -1.78
C ALA A 24 -10.55 0.35 -1.93
N ASN A 25 -9.75 1.23 -1.34
CA ASN A 25 -8.29 1.16 -1.37
C ASN A 25 -7.77 -0.10 -0.66
N ILE A 26 -8.30 -0.42 0.53
CA ILE A 26 -7.97 -1.67 1.26
C ILE A 26 -8.28 -2.91 0.42
N ARG A 27 -9.44 -2.92 -0.26
CA ARG A 27 -9.79 -4.01 -1.19
C ARG A 27 -8.87 -4.08 -2.40
N ALA A 28 -8.38 -2.95 -2.91
CA ALA A 28 -7.43 -2.92 -4.01
C ALA A 28 -6.12 -3.60 -3.59
N VAL A 29 -5.58 -3.27 -2.41
CA VAL A 29 -4.39 -3.96 -1.86
C VAL A 29 -4.64 -5.46 -1.71
N THR A 30 -5.78 -5.85 -1.15
CA THR A 30 -6.13 -7.27 -0.97
C THR A 30 -6.26 -8.00 -2.31
N THR A 31 -6.87 -7.38 -3.31
CA THR A 31 -7.03 -7.95 -4.65
C THR A 31 -5.69 -8.08 -5.36
N ALA A 32 -4.82 -7.08 -5.24
CA ALA A 32 -3.47 -7.12 -5.80
C ALA A 32 -2.61 -8.22 -5.14
N PHE A 33 -2.70 -8.37 -3.82
CA PHE A 33 -2.03 -9.44 -3.08
C PHE A 33 -2.45 -10.83 -3.57
N ASP A 34 -3.77 -11.06 -3.69
CA ASP A 34 -4.32 -12.33 -4.17
C ASP A 34 -3.97 -12.57 -5.65
N GLY A 35 -4.00 -11.52 -6.49
CA GLY A 35 -3.68 -11.60 -7.92
C GLY A 35 -2.21 -11.87 -8.24
N CYS A 36 -1.32 -11.52 -7.32
CA CYS A 36 0.13 -11.78 -7.42
C CYS A 36 0.55 -13.05 -6.67
N ASP A 37 -0.40 -13.85 -6.15
CA ASP A 37 -0.15 -15.10 -5.43
C ASP A 37 0.85 -14.95 -4.25
N LEU A 38 0.88 -13.78 -3.61
CA LEU A 38 1.93 -13.41 -2.66
C LEU A 38 1.95 -14.27 -1.39
N GLY A 39 0.81 -14.86 -1.01
CA GLY A 39 0.73 -15.81 0.10
C GLY A 39 1.51 -17.10 -0.15
N LEU A 40 1.79 -17.48 -1.40
CA LEU A 40 2.57 -18.67 -1.74
C LEU A 40 4.07 -18.46 -1.57
N VAL A 41 4.55 -17.22 -1.62
CA VAL A 41 5.97 -16.86 -1.50
C VAL A 41 6.35 -16.41 -0.09
N GLY A 42 5.42 -16.45 0.85
CA GLY A 42 5.66 -16.15 2.26
C GLY A 42 5.41 -14.69 2.68
N ALA A 43 4.88 -13.86 1.78
CA ALA A 43 4.37 -12.55 2.17
C ALA A 43 3.06 -12.69 2.98
N SER A 44 2.78 -11.71 3.83
CA SER A 44 1.56 -11.66 4.65
C SER A 44 0.73 -10.42 4.34
N ILE A 45 -0.56 -10.49 4.65
CA ILE A 45 -1.50 -9.39 4.47
C ILE A 45 -2.41 -9.23 5.68
N ASP A 46 -2.51 -8.00 6.18
CA ASP A 46 -3.64 -7.54 6.98
C ASP A 46 -4.73 -7.04 6.03
N ARG A 47 -5.82 -7.82 5.91
CA ARG A 47 -6.93 -7.52 4.99
C ARG A 47 -7.87 -6.44 5.52
N ASP A 48 -7.84 -6.17 6.82
CA ASP A 48 -8.67 -5.14 7.44
C ASP A 48 -8.04 -3.77 7.29
N ASP A 49 -6.70 -3.70 7.27
CA ASP A 49 -5.93 -2.47 7.13
C ASP A 49 -5.35 -2.25 5.72
N GLY A 50 -5.35 -3.27 4.87
CA GLY A 50 -4.77 -3.19 3.54
C GLY A 50 -3.27 -3.00 3.61
N PHE A 51 -2.60 -3.83 4.42
CA PHE A 51 -1.17 -3.80 4.67
C PHE A 51 -0.54 -5.13 4.24
N VAL A 52 0.45 -5.08 3.36
CA VAL A 52 1.24 -6.22 2.91
C VAL A 52 2.64 -6.11 3.48
N ASP A 53 3.11 -7.18 4.11
CA ASP A 53 4.50 -7.34 4.54
C ASP A 53 5.14 -8.47 3.73
N PHE A 54 6.17 -8.12 2.96
CA PHE A 54 6.94 -9.07 2.17
C PHE A 54 8.00 -9.80 3.00
N GLY A 55 8.25 -9.40 4.24
CA GLY A 55 9.38 -9.92 5.00
C GLY A 55 10.70 -9.59 4.30
N GLU A 56 11.68 -10.49 4.38
CA GLU A 56 12.99 -10.31 3.75
C GLU A 56 12.91 -10.54 2.23
N VAL A 57 13.05 -9.46 1.46
CA VAL A 57 13.02 -9.46 -0.01
C VAL A 57 14.40 -9.73 -0.59
N GLY A 58 14.48 -10.65 -1.54
CA GLY A 58 15.74 -10.99 -2.24
C GLY A 58 16.61 -12.00 -1.50
N ALA A 59 16.10 -12.62 -0.44
CA ALA A 59 16.69 -13.79 0.19
C ALA A 59 16.69 -15.01 -0.75
N VAL A 60 17.42 -16.06 -0.40
CA VAL A 60 17.44 -17.33 -1.17
C VAL A 60 16.06 -18.00 -1.19
N VAL A 61 15.28 -17.83 -0.13
CA VAL A 61 13.92 -18.35 0.02
C VAL A 61 13.06 -17.22 0.57
N GLY A 62 11.94 -16.94 -0.10
CA GLY A 62 11.01 -15.87 0.27
C GLY A 62 10.67 -14.99 -0.93
N PRO A 63 10.05 -13.83 -0.67
CA PRO A 63 9.64 -12.93 -1.74
C PRO A 63 10.81 -12.31 -2.50
N SER A 64 10.62 -12.16 -3.79
CA SER A 64 11.55 -11.56 -4.72
C SER A 64 11.16 -10.12 -5.05
N TRP A 65 12.08 -9.38 -5.68
CA TRP A 65 11.74 -8.09 -6.28
C TRP A 65 10.70 -8.17 -7.39
N GLY A 66 10.52 -9.34 -8.02
CA GLY A 66 9.44 -9.58 -8.98
C GLY A 66 8.06 -9.61 -8.30
N ASP A 67 7.99 -10.13 -7.08
CA ASP A 67 6.76 -10.17 -6.28
C ASP A 67 6.37 -8.76 -5.82
N VAL A 68 7.35 -7.98 -5.36
CA VAL A 68 7.16 -6.56 -5.03
C VAL A 68 6.70 -5.77 -6.26
N ALA A 69 7.33 -6.00 -7.42
CA ALA A 69 6.97 -5.34 -8.68
C ALA A 69 5.54 -5.69 -9.11
N CYS A 70 5.11 -6.95 -8.97
CA CYS A 70 3.75 -7.35 -9.30
C CYS A 70 2.71 -6.56 -8.49
N LEU A 71 2.91 -6.44 -7.17
CA LEU A 71 2.02 -5.66 -6.32
C LEU A 71 2.08 -4.16 -6.65
N ALA A 72 3.27 -3.62 -6.88
CA ALA A 72 3.49 -2.23 -7.23
C ALA A 72 2.78 -1.85 -8.54
N ASP A 73 2.91 -2.68 -9.59
CA ASP A 73 2.25 -2.49 -10.87
C ASP A 73 0.72 -2.58 -10.73
N ALA A 74 0.21 -3.55 -9.96
CA ALA A 74 -1.22 -3.71 -9.71
C ALA A 74 -1.84 -2.53 -8.93
N LEU A 75 -1.03 -1.82 -8.14
CA LEU A 75 -1.41 -0.60 -7.42
C LEU A 75 -0.98 0.69 -8.12
N GLU A 76 -0.56 0.60 -9.39
CA GLU A 76 -0.18 1.72 -10.24
C GLU A 76 0.93 2.60 -9.64
N MET A 77 1.87 1.99 -8.92
CA MET A 77 3.03 2.69 -8.36
C MET A 77 3.84 3.37 -9.49
N PRO A 78 4.25 4.64 -9.32
CA PRO A 78 5.21 5.27 -10.22
C PRO A 78 6.48 4.45 -10.36
N ARG A 79 6.94 4.24 -11.60
CA ARG A 79 8.09 3.37 -11.89
C ARG A 79 9.38 3.86 -11.23
N GLU A 80 9.49 5.17 -11.04
CA GLU A 80 10.60 5.81 -10.34
C GLU A 80 10.70 5.30 -8.89
N TYR A 81 9.58 5.17 -8.19
CA TYR A 81 9.55 4.71 -6.80
C TYR A 81 9.94 3.24 -6.69
N LEU A 82 9.47 2.38 -7.60
CA LEU A 82 9.91 0.99 -7.63
C LEU A 82 11.42 0.87 -7.91
N THR A 83 11.94 1.72 -8.79
CA THR A 83 13.37 1.74 -9.13
C THR A 83 14.20 2.16 -7.92
N GLU A 84 13.77 3.18 -7.19
CA GLU A 84 14.45 3.65 -5.99
C GLU A 84 14.36 2.61 -4.85
N LEU A 85 13.19 1.97 -4.66
CA LEU A 85 13.02 0.83 -3.75
C LEU A 85 13.98 -0.33 -4.04
N GLN A 86 14.32 -0.57 -5.31
CA GLN A 86 15.23 -1.64 -5.72
C GLN A 86 16.71 -1.23 -5.68
N ALA A 87 17.00 0.07 -5.67
CA ALA A 87 18.36 0.57 -5.71
C ALA A 87 19.14 0.09 -4.48
N PRO A 88 20.43 -0.28 -4.61
CA PRO A 88 21.26 -0.52 -3.43
C PRO A 88 21.39 0.78 -2.64
N GLY A 89 20.58 0.94 -1.60
CA GLY A 89 20.63 2.08 -0.67
C GLY A 89 21.97 2.18 0.07
N ASP A 90 22.16 3.32 0.74
CA ASP A 90 23.46 3.80 1.20
C ASP A 90 23.80 3.35 2.64
N GLY A 91 22.86 2.76 3.39
CA GLY A 91 23.05 2.31 4.77
C GLY A 91 21.77 1.76 5.46
N LEU A 92 21.73 1.84 6.80
CA LEU A 92 20.57 1.53 7.66
C LEU A 92 19.46 2.57 7.43
N ASP A 93 18.85 2.51 6.25
CA ASP A 93 17.93 3.53 5.78
C ASP A 93 16.49 2.99 5.82
N GLN A 94 15.62 3.80 6.42
CA GLN A 94 14.19 3.69 6.27
C GLN A 94 13.78 4.64 5.14
N GLU A 95 13.17 4.11 4.10
CA GLU A 95 12.71 4.90 2.95
C GLU A 95 11.21 4.72 2.75
N GLU A 96 10.53 5.84 2.53
CA GLU A 96 9.08 5.92 2.35
C GLU A 96 8.76 6.54 1.00
N TYR A 97 7.92 5.84 0.23
CA TYR A 97 7.40 6.31 -1.04
C TYR A 97 5.89 6.32 -1.00
N ARG A 98 5.30 7.49 -1.21
CA ARG A 98 3.84 7.69 -1.16
C ARG A 98 3.32 8.06 -2.53
N TRP A 99 2.25 7.40 -2.97
CA TRP A 99 1.53 7.72 -4.20
C TRP A 99 0.04 7.51 -3.99
N ASP A 100 -0.80 8.38 -4.55
CA ASP A 100 -2.26 8.32 -4.39
C ASP A 100 -2.70 8.11 -2.93
N ALA A 101 -3.22 6.92 -2.62
CA ALA A 101 -3.68 6.50 -1.30
C ALA A 101 -2.84 5.35 -0.72
N TYR A 102 -1.64 5.14 -1.23
CA TYR A 102 -0.76 4.05 -0.88
C TYR A 102 0.63 4.55 -0.47
N MET A 103 1.31 3.73 0.30
CA MET A 103 2.69 3.94 0.69
C MET A 103 3.46 2.62 0.63
N ALA A 104 4.71 2.71 0.23
CA ALA A 104 5.69 1.65 0.34
C ALA A 104 6.76 2.09 1.34
N LEU A 105 7.13 1.17 2.23
CA LEU A 105 8.17 1.34 3.21
C LEU A 105 9.24 0.28 2.97
N ARG A 106 10.49 0.73 2.80
CA ARG A 106 11.67 -0.13 2.76
C ARG A 106 12.49 0.08 4.02
N MET A 107 12.91 -1.00 4.66
CA MET A 107 13.84 -1.00 5.77
C MET A 107 15.01 -1.92 5.48
N ARG A 108 16.24 -1.48 5.74
CA ARG A 108 17.43 -2.33 5.59
C ARG A 108 18.09 -2.57 6.94
N THR A 109 18.32 -3.83 7.27
CA THR A 109 19.01 -4.24 8.51
C THR A 109 20.16 -5.17 8.15
N GLY A 110 21.40 -4.66 8.20
CA GLY A 110 22.56 -5.44 7.73
C GLY A 110 22.47 -5.72 6.23
N SER A 111 22.38 -7.01 5.85
CA SER A 111 22.17 -7.46 4.47
C SER A 111 20.70 -7.64 4.10
N GLU A 112 19.80 -7.62 5.07
CA GLU A 112 18.38 -7.92 4.90
C GLU A 112 17.64 -6.67 4.43
N THR A 113 16.73 -6.82 3.46
CA THR A 113 15.87 -5.74 2.98
C THR A 113 14.42 -6.14 3.18
N HIS A 114 13.70 -5.40 4.01
CA HIS A 114 12.28 -5.60 4.26
C HIS A 114 11.47 -4.57 3.50
N VAL A 115 10.38 -5.02 2.87
CA VAL A 115 9.46 -4.16 2.14
C VAL A 115 8.04 -4.39 2.65
N SER A 116 7.32 -3.30 2.89
CA SER A 116 5.88 -3.33 3.14
C SER A 116 5.16 -2.32 2.25
N VAL A 117 3.95 -2.65 1.84
CA VAL A 117 3.08 -1.79 1.01
C VAL A 117 1.71 -1.74 1.65
N TYR A 118 1.17 -0.54 1.83
CA TYR A 118 -0.09 -0.38 2.54
C TYR A 118 -0.90 0.83 2.10
N HIS A 119 -2.19 0.79 2.41
CA HIS A 119 -3.06 1.95 2.32
C HIS A 119 -2.57 3.06 3.29
N ASP A 120 -2.20 4.22 2.76
CA ASP A 120 -1.77 5.36 3.56
C ASP A 120 -3.00 6.05 4.18
N TRP A 121 -3.23 5.77 5.46
CA TRP A 121 -4.30 6.36 6.25
C TRP A 121 -4.22 7.88 6.40
N TRP A 122 -3.04 8.45 6.12
CA TRP A 122 -2.78 9.89 6.16
C TRP A 122 -2.84 10.53 4.78
N ALA A 123 -3.00 9.76 3.70
CA ALA A 123 -3.25 10.32 2.38
C ALA A 123 -4.54 11.14 2.42
N LYS A 124 -4.51 12.33 1.84
CA LYS A 124 -5.72 13.16 1.74
C LYS A 124 -6.77 12.37 0.93
N PRO A 125 -8.06 12.37 1.35
CA PRO A 125 -9.11 11.82 0.52
C PRO A 125 -9.07 12.46 -0.85
N TYR A 126 -9.21 11.65 -1.90
CA TYR A 126 -8.97 12.02 -3.29
C TYR A 126 -9.77 13.28 -3.67
N GLU A 127 -9.12 14.44 -3.75
CA GLU A 127 -9.68 15.63 -4.37
C GLU A 127 -9.51 15.47 -5.89
N ARG A 128 -10.54 14.96 -6.55
CA ARG A 128 -10.66 15.03 -8.02
C ARG A 128 -10.91 16.47 -8.48
#